data_AF-A0A2E9NIH0-F1
#
_entry.id   AF-A0A2E9NIH0-F1
#
_cell.length_a   1.000
_cell.length_b   1.000
_cell.length_c   1.000
_cell.angle_alpha   90.00
_cell.angle_beta   90.00
_cell.angle_gamma   90.00
#
_symmetry.space_group_name_H-M   'P 1'
#
loop_
_entity.id
_entity.type
_entity.pdbx_description
1 polymer ?
#
loop_
_entity_poly.entity_id
_entity_poly.type
_entity_poly.pdbx_seq_one_letter_code
_entity_poly.pdbx_strand_id
1 'polypeptide(L)'
;MAYEAVAGQGREPFEWRAMEGLPCGCVAVAYEARGMGLVLVNVEAKGPLCGATDHQIGRTLTVGEPADLAPAADREPGNPSIDPPDTMSA
;
A
#
# COMPACT_ATOMS: atom_id res chain seq x y z
N MET A 1 -9.21 -12.03 22.49
CA MET A 1 -8.06 -12.49 21.68
C MET A 1 -7.04 -11.36 21.70
N ALA A 2 -6.14 -11.34 22.68
CA ALA A 2 -5.08 -10.33 22.75
C ALA A 2 -3.89 -10.86 21.95
N TYR A 3 -3.41 -10.10 20.97
CA TYR A 3 -2.17 -10.43 20.27
C TYR A 3 -1.00 -10.01 21.18
N GLU A 4 -0.16 -10.96 21.59
CA GLU A 4 1.09 -10.64 22.27
C GLU A 4 2.12 -10.22 21.23
N ALA A 5 2.52 -8.95 21.28
CA ALA A 5 3.64 -8.44 20.50
C ALA A 5 4.94 -9.01 21.08
N VAL A 6 5.49 -10.05 20.43
CA VAL A 6 6.83 -10.53 20.74
C VAL A 6 7.82 -9.48 20.26
N ALA A 7 8.44 -8.76 21.22
CA ALA A 7 9.53 -7.85 20.94
C ALA A 7 10.77 -8.66 20.50
N GLY A 8 10.92 -8.87 19.19
CA GLY A 8 12.13 -9.40 18.60
C GLY A 8 13.30 -8.44 18.82
N GLN A 9 14.38 -8.93 19.42
CA GLN A 9 15.57 -8.14 19.72
C GLN A 9 16.39 -7.85 18.45
N GLY A 10 16.56 -6.58 18.11
CA GLY A 10 17.74 -6.06 17.40
C GLY A 10 17.69 -5.97 15.87
N ARG A 11 16.89 -5.03 15.35
CA ARG A 11 17.04 -4.26 14.09
C ARG A 11 15.76 -3.44 13.96
N GLU A 12 15.85 -2.14 13.69
CA GLU A 12 14.66 -1.28 13.47
C GLU A 12 13.62 -2.07 12.65
N PRO A 13 12.46 -2.46 13.23
CA PRO A 13 11.58 -3.45 12.61
C PRO A 13 10.97 -2.95 11.30
N PHE A 14 11.12 -1.66 11.03
CA PHE A 14 10.58 -0.94 9.90
C PHE A 14 11.67 -0.06 9.30
N GLU A 15 11.93 -0.21 8.01
CA GLU A 15 12.84 0.66 7.27
C GLU A 15 12.05 1.58 6.34
N TRP A 16 12.38 2.87 6.33
CA TRP A 16 11.77 3.83 5.41
C TRP A 16 12.07 3.44 3.95
N ARG A 17 11.03 3.46 3.09
CA ARG A 17 11.15 3.16 1.66
C ARG A 17 10.85 4.35 0.77
N ALA A 18 9.72 5.01 1.01
CA ALA A 18 9.24 6.09 0.18
C ALA A 18 8.30 7.01 0.95
N MET A 19 8.11 8.22 0.43
CA MET A 19 7.17 9.20 0.94
C MET A 19 6.37 9.78 -0.22
N GLU A 20 5.08 9.99 -0.02
CA GLU A 20 4.18 10.57 -1.01
C GLU A 20 3.26 11.60 -0.36
N GLY A 21 3.01 12.69 -1.09
CA GLY A 21 1.98 13.67 -0.74
C GLY A 21 0.63 13.23 -1.30
N LEU A 22 -0.36 13.05 -0.43
CA LEU A 22 -1.72 12.73 -0.82
C LEU A 22 -2.45 13.98 -1.34
N PRO A 23 -3.48 13.84 -2.20
CA PRO A 23 -4.22 14.99 -2.76
C PRO A 23 -4.88 15.92 -1.71
N CYS A 24 -5.16 15.40 -0.52
CA CYS A 24 -5.70 16.17 0.60
C CYS A 24 -4.63 16.94 1.43
N GLY A 25 -3.37 16.87 1.01
CA GLY A 25 -2.22 17.49 1.68
C GLY A 25 -1.61 16.67 2.82
N CYS A 26 -2.09 15.45 3.10
CA CYS A 26 -1.43 14.55 4.05
C CYS A 26 -0.13 14.00 3.46
N VAL A 27 0.80 13.62 4.32
CA VAL A 27 2.02 12.91 3.92
C VAL A 27 1.89 11.46 4.36
N ALA A 28 1.99 10.55 3.39
CA ALA A 28 2.06 9.11 3.61
C ALA A 28 3.49 8.62 3.44
N VAL A 29 3.89 7.65 4.25
CA VAL A 29 5.22 7.03 4.22
C VAL A 29 5.08 5.53 4.15
N ALA A 30 5.79 4.92 3.21
CA ALA A 30 5.94 3.48 3.11
C ALA A 30 7.13 3.02 3.95
N TYR A 31 6.89 2.05 4.83
CA TYR A 31 7.92 1.36 5.61
C TYR A 31 7.95 -0.11 5.24
N GLU A 32 9.13 -0.68 5.07
CA GLU A 32 9.30 -2.13 4.89
C GLU A 32 9.63 -2.80 6.22
N ALA A 33 8.78 -3.76 6.59
CA ALA A 33 9.04 -4.68 7.67
C ALA A 33 9.84 -5.89 7.16
N ARG A 34 11.15 -5.72 6.99
CA ARG A 34 12.03 -6.73 6.36
C ARG A 34 11.93 -8.13 6.96
N GLY A 35 11.73 -8.22 8.28
CA GLY A 35 11.57 -9.49 8.99
C GLY A 35 10.26 -10.24 8.65
N MET A 36 9.29 -9.56 8.05
CA MET A 36 7.98 -10.10 7.69
C MET A 36 7.73 -10.11 6.17
N GLY A 37 8.58 -9.46 5.38
CA GLY A 37 8.37 -9.31 3.93
C GLY A 37 7.16 -8.44 3.58
N LEU A 38 6.78 -7.51 4.46
CA LEU A 38 5.61 -6.65 4.29
C LEU A 38 6.00 -5.18 4.14
N VAL A 39 5.13 -4.41 3.48
CA VAL A 39 5.19 -2.95 3.45
C VAL A 39 3.95 -2.38 4.12
N LEU A 40 4.16 -1.34 4.94
CA LEU A 40 3.12 -0.57 5.62
C LEU A 40 3.11 0.84 5.07
N VAL A 41 1.93 1.38 4.77
CA VAL A 41 1.76 2.79 4.41
C VAL A 41 1.10 3.51 5.58
N ASN A 42 1.82 4.45 6.19
CA ASN A 42 1.35 5.21 7.34
C ASN A 42 1.20 6.70 7.00
N VAL A 43 0.25 7.39 7.63
CA VAL A 43 0.19 8.85 7.59
C VAL A 43 1.15 9.42 8.63
N GLU A 44 2.17 10.15 8.19
CA GLU A 44 3.15 10.79 9.08
C GLU A 44 2.84 12.26 9.33
N ALA A 45 2.07 12.90 8.44
CA ALA A 45 1.60 14.27 8.65
C ALA A 45 0.18 14.48 8.12
N LYS A 46 -0.63 15.21 8.90
CA LYS A 46 -1.99 15.61 8.52
C LYS A 46 -1.96 16.86 7.65
N GLY A 47 -2.64 16.80 6.50
CA GLY A 47 -2.80 17.94 5.60
C GLY A 47 -3.85 18.95 6.09
N PRO A 48 -3.70 20.24 5.76
CA PRO A 48 -4.62 21.29 6.19
C PRO A 48 -6.02 21.18 5.56
N LEU A 49 -6.13 20.48 4.43
CA LEU A 49 -7.41 20.28 3.71
C LEU A 49 -8.05 18.93 4.02
N CYS A 50 -7.45 18.12 4.88
CA CYS A 50 -7.85 16.72 5.02
C CYS A 50 -9.00 16.52 6.02
N GLY A 51 -10.18 16.20 5.51
CA GLY A 51 -11.36 15.81 6.30
C GLY A 51 -11.49 14.30 6.57
N ALA A 52 -10.62 13.46 6.00
CA ALA A 52 -10.71 12.01 6.18
C ALA A 52 -10.36 11.61 7.62
N THR A 53 -11.26 10.86 8.27
CA THR A 53 -11.09 10.39 9.66
C THR A 53 -9.97 9.37 9.79
N ASP A 54 -9.70 8.60 8.73
CA ASP A 54 -8.67 7.56 8.72
C ASP A 54 -7.26 8.10 8.46
N HIS A 55 -7.12 9.36 8.00
CA HIS A 55 -5.83 10.01 7.85
C HIS A 55 -5.45 10.68 9.16
N GLN A 56 -5.02 9.90 10.14
CA GLN A 56 -4.48 10.40 11.41
C GLN A 56 -2.97 10.15 11.46
N ILE A 57 -2.23 11.05 12.11
CA ILE A 57 -0.79 10.86 12.28
C ILE A 57 -0.53 9.54 13.02
N GLY A 58 0.39 8.73 12.49
CA GLY A 58 0.71 7.39 12.98
C GLY A 58 -0.28 6.30 12.56
N ARG A 59 -1.32 6.61 11.77
CA ARG A 59 -2.30 5.62 11.31
C ARG A 59 -1.79 4.90 10.06
N THR A 60 -1.86 3.57 10.10
CA THR A 60 -1.65 2.72 8.92
C THR A 60 -2.88 2.72 8.02
N LEU A 61 -2.68 3.10 6.76
CA LEU A 61 -3.69 3.05 5.71
C LEU A 61 -3.73 1.69 5.03
N THR A 62 -2.55 1.11 4.78
CA THR A 62 -2.41 -0.14 4.02
C THR A 62 -1.29 -1.01 4.59
N VAL A 63 -1.49 -2.33 4.54
CA VAL A 63 -0.47 -3.35 4.79
C VAL A 63 -0.56 -4.36 3.65
N GLY A 64 0.57 -4.71 3.05
CA GLY A 64 0.59 -5.69 1.95
C GLY A 64 1.99 -6.14 1.61
N GLU A 65 2.10 -7.01 0.60
CA GLU A 65 3.39 -7.36 0.04
C GLU A 65 3.94 -6.18 -0.78
N PRO A 66 5.27 -6.03 -0.91
CA PRO A 66 5.86 -4.93 -1.69
C PRO A 66 5.32 -4.85 -3.12
N ALA A 67 5.01 -6.00 -3.74
CA ALA A 67 4.47 -6.07 -5.10
C ALA A 67 3.03 -5.53 -5.22
N ASP A 68 2.22 -5.64 -4.17
CA ASP A 68 0.84 -5.14 -4.15
C ASP A 68 0.78 -3.61 -4.03
N LEU A 69 1.85 -3.02 -3.52
CA LEU A 69 1.96 -1.59 -3.20
C LEU A 69 2.87 -0.84 -4.18
N ALA A 70 3.44 -1.55 -5.16
CA ALA A 70 4.15 -0.91 -6.25
C ALA A 70 3.19 0.00 -7.04
N PRO A 71 3.63 1.20 -7.46
CA PRO A 71 2.83 2.02 -8.36
C PRO A 71 2.51 1.21 -9.62
N ALA A 72 1.29 1.32 -10.15
CA ALA A 72 0.79 0.53 -11.28
C ALA A 72 1.48 0.83 -12.64
N ALA A 73 2.72 1.33 -12.64
CA ALA A 73 3.46 1.76 -13.81
C ALA A 73 3.97 0.59 -14.69
N ASP A 74 3.94 -0.64 -14.17
CA ASP A 74 4.42 -1.86 -14.83
C ASP A 74 3.33 -2.92 -15.01
N ARG A 75 2.09 -2.64 -14.61
CA ARG A 75 0.94 -3.51 -14.93
C ARG A 75 0.44 -3.16 -16.33
N GLU A 76 0.99 -3.81 -17.36
CA GLU A 76 0.34 -3.87 -18.68
C GLU A 76 -1.13 -4.28 -18.45
N PRO A 77 -2.12 -3.44 -18.81
CA PRO A 77 -3.51 -3.86 -18.77
C PRO A 77 -3.65 -4.99 -19.78
N GLY A 78 -3.65 -6.23 -19.29
CA GLY A 78 -3.81 -7.42 -20.11
C GLY A 78 -5.04 -7.24 -20.99
N ASN A 79 -4.81 -7.05 -22.29
CA ASN A 79 -5.85 -6.95 -23.31
C ASN A 79 -6.69 -8.23 -23.25
N PRO A 80 -7.95 -8.22 -22.76
CA PRO A 80 -8.80 -9.36 -22.98
C PRO A 80 -9.13 -9.32 -24.47
N SER A 81 -8.42 -10.11 -25.26
CA SER A 81 -8.84 -10.43 -26.63
C SER A 81 -10.21 -11.09 -26.49
N ILE A 82 -11.27 -10.30 -26.66
CA ILE A 82 -12.61 -10.81 -26.86
C ILE A 82 -12.58 -11.34 -28.27
N ASP A 83 -12.25 -12.62 -28.42
CA ASP A 83 -12.47 -13.32 -29.68
C ASP A 83 -13.97 -13.15 -30.03
N PRO A 84 -14.30 -12.64 -31.24
CA PRO A 84 -15.70 -12.58 -31.65
C PRO A 84 -16.26 -14.01 -31.61
N PRO A 85 -17.49 -14.23 -31.12
CA PRO A 85 -18.08 -15.55 -31.11
C PRO A 85 -18.12 -16.08 -32.55
N ASP A 86 -17.56 -17.27 -32.76
CA ASP A 86 -17.58 -17.97 -34.03
C ASP A 86 -19.00 -17.90 -34.63
N THR A 87 -19.12 -17.21 -35.75
CA THR A 87 -20.34 -17.18 -36.56
C THR A 87 -20.64 -18.59 -37.01
N MET A 88 -21.62 -19.24 -36.37
CA MET A 88 -22.17 -20.50 -36.89
C MET A 88 -22.72 -20.24 -38.29
N SER A 89 -22.04 -20.83 -39.28
CA SER A 89 -22.55 -20.98 -40.63
C SER A 89 -23.63 -22.07 -40.62
N ALA A 90 -24.84 -21.73 -41.05
CA ALA A 90 -25.88 -22.67 -41.48
C ALA A 90 -26.68 -22.03 -42.61
#